data_AF-A0A316Z2M9-F1
#
_entry.id   AF-A0A316Z2M9-F1
#
_cell.length_a   1.000
_cell.length_b   1.000
_cell.length_c   1.000
_cell.angle_alpha   90.00
_cell.angle_beta   90.00
_cell.angle_gamma   90.00
#
_symmetry.space_group_name_H-M   'P 1'
#
loop_
_entity.id
_entity.type
_entity.pdbx_description
1 polymer ?
#
loop_
_entity_poly.entity_id
_entity_poly.type
_entity_poly.pdbx_seq_one_letter_code
_entity_poly.pdbx_strand_id
1 'polypeptide(L)'
;MAPSANSPIAPPPSSIPRLAARGEAEAAKVTPFWATFDRMLSDAYCARDNPSGIVNLGIANNSLMEAELLDFFHRSLSLHASDLTYGTSLFGSTRLFAALCSHYNSAAFAPVSPVLPSHLITGPGCGSLLDQVFLHLAGDGDAVLCAAPYYNGFDADLNTRANVTCVPVFSPSTDGTSAVDFSGETALRGFEAALQGLHAKHMTCAAVLLCNPHNPSGRCYDREAMLAYGRFVEKHDLHLVVDEIYALSTYKCSTAFGPDQGFISALNIDWLKEAGCHPGRVHIVSSSSKDWGINGFRVGSLISQHNPTLLKAMMSTAKLYMVSSPSDALFSALLTHPTFYGAFIRTNQARLGAAYRLVTQWLQHHGINYSPANAGHFVLADLERFMPRLLNGRKLTPQEGETALWARALDHRVCVTPGSNYHHPRLGMFRLTFSLPAPAMLEGLSRLERALGLSPWAPPSPSAPISLGLTAAEIDAPLREAALAPPGKIEHFQPEPMSVSKALSPGAQAVVTALCGGMPHLSLQDSDETPETPKQQKQQQQPEKDRRDEVHAKLTELLAMMKTAPCAC
;
A
#
# COMPACT_ATOMS: atom_id res chain seq x y z
N MET A 1 57.62 -55.52 -7.97
CA MET A 1 56.16 -55.31 -8.02
C MET A 1 55.81 -54.26 -6.96
N ALA A 2 55.53 -53.02 -7.38
CA ALA A 2 55.01 -51.98 -6.50
C ALA A 2 53.48 -51.87 -6.73
N PRO A 3 52.66 -51.77 -5.68
CA PRO A 3 51.21 -51.72 -5.84
C PRO A 3 50.78 -50.33 -6.33
N SER A 4 49.97 -50.34 -7.38
CA SER A 4 49.23 -49.20 -7.93
C SER A 4 48.29 -48.63 -6.86
N ALA A 5 48.58 -47.41 -6.41
CA ALA A 5 47.69 -46.62 -5.57
C ALA A 5 46.89 -45.65 -6.45
N ASN A 6 45.84 -46.15 -7.12
CA ASN A 6 44.78 -45.31 -7.66
C ASN A 6 43.57 -45.39 -6.72
N SER A 7 43.61 -44.58 -5.65
CA SER A 7 42.39 -44.22 -4.94
C SER A 7 41.72 -43.08 -5.70
N PRO A 8 40.42 -43.17 -6.06
CA PRO A 8 39.72 -42.06 -6.66
C PRO A 8 39.65 -40.91 -5.66
N ILE A 9 40.21 -39.76 -6.04
CA ILE A 9 40.09 -38.50 -5.33
C ILE A 9 38.59 -38.21 -5.22
N ALA A 10 38.07 -38.15 -3.99
CA ALA A 10 36.68 -37.75 -3.75
C ALA A 10 36.45 -36.37 -4.41
N PRO A 11 35.35 -36.16 -5.14
CA PRO A 11 35.07 -34.86 -5.72
C PRO A 11 35.06 -33.80 -4.61
N PRO A 12 35.59 -32.59 -4.85
CA PRO A 12 35.53 -31.52 -3.87
C PRO A 12 34.08 -31.31 -3.43
N PRO A 13 33.82 -30.93 -2.17
CA PRO A 13 32.45 -30.67 -1.71
C PRO A 13 31.79 -29.69 -2.67
N SER A 14 30.65 -30.07 -3.22
CA SER A 14 29.93 -29.27 -4.22
C SER A 14 29.67 -27.88 -3.64
N SER A 15 30.25 -26.84 -4.25
CA SER A 15 29.94 -25.47 -3.87
C SER A 15 28.49 -25.16 -4.24
N ILE A 16 27.80 -24.40 -3.38
CA ILE A 16 26.45 -23.94 -3.65
C ILE A 16 26.50 -23.04 -4.92
N PRO A 17 25.55 -23.19 -5.86
CA PRO A 17 25.47 -22.31 -7.02
C PRO A 17 25.38 -20.84 -6.61
N ARG A 18 26.06 -19.95 -7.36
CA ARG A 18 25.99 -18.50 -7.12
C ARG A 18 24.58 -17.97 -7.40
N LEU A 19 24.14 -17.01 -6.60
CA LEU A 19 22.92 -16.26 -6.89
C LEU A 19 23.16 -15.33 -8.09
N ALA A 20 22.08 -14.85 -8.71
CA ALA A 20 22.19 -13.72 -9.62
C ALA A 20 22.77 -12.50 -8.87
N ALA A 21 23.45 -11.60 -9.57
CA ALA A 21 24.06 -10.40 -8.97
C ALA A 21 23.07 -9.58 -8.11
N ARG A 22 21.80 -9.48 -8.56
CA ARG A 22 20.72 -8.87 -7.78
C ARG A 22 20.48 -9.61 -6.45
N GLY A 23 20.41 -10.93 -6.49
CA GLY A 23 20.23 -11.75 -5.28
C GLY A 23 21.38 -11.61 -4.29
N GLU A 24 22.63 -11.56 -4.78
CA GLU A 24 23.80 -11.30 -3.93
C GLU A 24 23.76 -9.88 -3.31
N ALA A 25 23.37 -8.87 -4.10
CA ALA A 25 23.22 -7.50 -3.62
C ALA A 25 22.12 -7.35 -2.56
N GLU A 26 20.96 -7.97 -2.75
CA GLU A 26 19.88 -7.96 -1.76
C GLU A 26 20.28 -8.72 -0.49
N ALA A 27 20.96 -9.86 -0.60
CA ALA A 27 21.46 -10.59 0.56
C ALA A 27 22.43 -9.74 1.39
N ALA A 28 23.25 -8.91 0.77
CA ALA A 28 24.16 -7.99 1.46
C ALA A 28 23.44 -6.86 2.21
N LYS A 29 22.17 -6.55 1.88
CA LYS A 29 21.35 -5.56 2.60
C LYS A 29 20.76 -6.10 3.90
N VAL A 30 20.89 -7.40 4.19
CA VAL A 30 20.47 -7.99 5.46
C VAL A 30 21.52 -7.66 6.54
N THR A 31 21.31 -6.54 7.22
CA THR A 31 22.15 -6.06 8.34
C THR A 31 21.62 -6.53 9.71
N PRO A 32 22.38 -6.35 10.82
CA PRO A 32 21.89 -6.61 12.19
C PRO A 32 20.63 -5.85 12.58
N PHE A 33 20.25 -4.80 11.83
CA PHE A 33 18.96 -4.14 11.97
C PHE A 33 17.79 -5.13 11.81
N TRP A 34 17.86 -6.07 10.86
CA TRP A 34 16.79 -7.05 10.64
C TRP A 34 16.59 -7.98 11.83
N ALA A 35 17.68 -8.46 12.45
CA ALA A 35 17.57 -9.24 13.68
C ALA A 35 16.96 -8.42 14.85
N THR A 36 17.22 -7.11 14.88
CA THR A 36 16.59 -6.20 15.86
C THR A 36 15.11 -5.98 15.56
N PHE A 37 14.77 -5.86 14.28
CA PHE A 37 13.40 -5.73 13.79
C PHE A 37 12.58 -7.00 14.10
N ASP A 38 13.12 -8.18 13.81
CA ASP A 38 12.50 -9.47 14.16
C ASP A 38 12.29 -9.61 15.66
N ARG A 39 13.25 -9.18 16.48
CA ARG A 39 13.10 -9.17 17.94
C ARG A 39 11.98 -8.24 18.38
N MET A 40 11.87 -7.04 17.81
CA MET A 40 10.79 -6.11 18.13
C MET A 40 9.40 -6.71 17.85
N LEU A 41 9.26 -7.52 16.80
CA LEU A 41 8.01 -8.19 16.49
C LEU A 41 7.75 -9.44 17.35
N SER A 42 8.76 -10.27 17.54
CA SER A 42 8.64 -11.55 18.27
C SER A 42 8.59 -11.40 19.80
N ASP A 43 9.08 -10.28 20.34
CA ASP A 43 9.13 -9.96 21.77
C ASP A 43 8.33 -8.67 22.05
N ALA A 44 7.17 -8.53 21.40
CA ALA A 44 6.31 -7.37 21.56
C ALA A 44 5.70 -7.31 22.97
N TYR A 45 5.60 -6.09 23.51
CA TYR A 45 4.94 -5.83 24.79
C TYR A 45 3.46 -6.21 24.76
N CYS A 46 3.01 -6.91 25.80
CA CYS A 46 1.61 -7.11 26.12
C CYS A 46 1.44 -6.97 27.64
N ALA A 47 0.55 -6.09 28.10
CA ALA A 47 0.36 -5.82 29.53
C ALA A 47 0.01 -7.09 30.34
N ARG A 48 -0.70 -8.04 29.71
CA ARG A 48 -1.10 -9.31 30.33
C ARG A 48 -0.06 -10.41 30.12
N ASP A 49 0.37 -10.60 28.88
CA ASP A 49 1.08 -11.83 28.47
C ASP A 49 2.61 -11.65 28.36
N ASN A 50 3.08 -10.43 28.11
CA ASN A 50 4.51 -10.13 27.99
C ASN A 50 4.82 -8.70 28.49
N PRO A 51 4.71 -8.43 29.81
CA PRO A 51 4.90 -7.09 30.36
C PRO A 51 6.36 -6.61 30.22
N SER A 52 7.32 -7.51 30.06
CA SER A 52 8.73 -7.19 29.79
C SER A 52 9.05 -6.94 28.31
N GLY A 53 8.12 -7.25 27.40
CA GLY A 53 8.30 -7.12 25.94
C GLY A 53 8.58 -5.68 25.50
N ILE A 54 9.07 -5.50 24.28
CA ILE A 54 9.40 -4.19 23.71
C ILE A 54 8.12 -3.43 23.37
N VAL A 55 7.96 -2.21 23.90
CA VAL A 55 6.86 -1.33 23.49
C VAL A 55 7.23 -0.68 22.15
N ASN A 56 6.37 -0.83 21.15
CA ASN A 56 6.62 -0.34 19.80
C ASN A 56 6.04 1.06 19.58
N LEU A 57 6.84 2.10 19.84
CA LEU A 57 6.54 3.48 19.44
C LEU A 57 7.25 3.85 18.11
N GLY A 58 7.85 2.89 17.40
CA GLY A 58 8.68 3.14 16.21
C GLY A 58 7.97 2.83 14.88
N ILE A 59 7.11 1.80 14.85
CA ILE A 59 6.35 1.41 13.66
C ILE A 59 4.94 2.02 13.73
N ALA A 60 4.55 2.70 12.65
CA ALA A 60 3.19 3.19 12.46
C ALA A 60 2.20 2.02 12.34
N ASN A 61 1.63 1.62 13.48
CA ASN A 61 0.60 0.61 13.63
C ASN A 61 -0.57 1.19 14.40
N ASN A 62 -1.79 1.04 13.89
CA ASN A 62 -2.99 1.54 14.56
C ASN A 62 -3.72 0.42 15.30
N SER A 63 -3.44 0.30 16.60
CA SER A 63 -4.07 -0.68 17.49
C SER A 63 -5.25 -0.10 18.28
N LEU A 64 -5.72 1.11 17.96
CA LEU A 64 -6.75 1.78 18.75
C LEU A 64 -8.14 1.15 18.60
N MET A 65 -8.36 0.31 17.58
CA MET A 65 -9.64 -0.34 17.27
C MET A 65 -9.55 -1.87 17.29
N GLU A 66 -8.50 -2.44 17.89
CA GLU A 66 -8.19 -3.87 17.79
C GLU A 66 -9.32 -4.77 18.33
N ALA A 67 -9.90 -4.43 19.49
CA ALA A 67 -10.97 -5.22 20.09
C ALA A 67 -12.22 -5.24 19.20
N GLU A 68 -12.60 -4.08 18.65
CA GLU A 68 -13.75 -3.95 17.75
C GLU A 68 -13.55 -4.70 16.44
N LEU A 69 -12.33 -4.66 15.87
CA LEU A 69 -12.00 -5.36 14.63
C LEU A 69 -12.03 -6.88 14.83
N LEU A 70 -11.45 -7.38 15.91
CA LEU A 70 -11.48 -8.81 16.23
C LEU A 70 -12.91 -9.33 16.40
N ASP A 71 -13.74 -8.61 17.16
CA ASP A 71 -15.15 -8.97 17.34
C ASP A 71 -15.91 -8.97 16.01
N PHE A 72 -15.72 -7.94 15.19
CA PHE A 72 -16.34 -7.85 13.86
C PHE A 72 -15.91 -9.00 12.96
N PHE A 73 -14.60 -9.23 12.78
CA PHE A 73 -14.11 -10.25 11.84
C PHE A 73 -14.44 -11.68 12.25
N HIS A 74 -14.55 -11.99 13.55
CA HIS A 74 -15.03 -13.29 14.00
C HIS A 74 -16.47 -13.59 13.54
N ARG A 75 -17.27 -12.56 13.27
CA ARG A 75 -18.69 -12.69 12.87
C ARG A 75 -18.93 -12.47 11.38
N SER A 76 -18.04 -11.75 10.70
CA SER A 76 -18.26 -11.28 9.32
C SER A 76 -17.57 -12.11 8.23
N LEU A 77 -16.80 -13.16 8.57
CA LEU A 77 -16.17 -14.00 7.56
C LEU A 77 -17.22 -14.82 6.80
N SER A 78 -17.44 -14.48 5.53
CA SER A 78 -18.27 -15.24 4.60
C SER A 78 -17.50 -15.55 3.32
N LEU A 79 -17.28 -16.85 3.07
CA LEU A 79 -16.56 -17.34 1.89
C LEU A 79 -17.51 -18.06 0.95
N HIS A 80 -17.34 -17.80 -0.35
CA HIS A 80 -18.10 -18.43 -1.43
C HIS A 80 -17.21 -19.44 -2.15
N ALA A 81 -17.79 -20.35 -2.95
CA ALA A 81 -17.01 -21.33 -3.72
C ALA A 81 -15.97 -20.67 -4.64
N SER A 82 -16.27 -19.49 -5.19
CA SER A 82 -15.32 -18.71 -6.00
C SER A 82 -14.08 -18.24 -5.22
N ASP A 83 -14.23 -17.97 -3.92
CA ASP A 83 -13.13 -17.53 -3.04
C ASP A 83 -12.07 -18.63 -2.85
N LEU A 84 -12.43 -19.90 -3.13
CA LEU A 84 -11.50 -21.05 -3.11
C LEU A 84 -10.75 -21.25 -4.44
N THR A 85 -10.94 -20.34 -5.41
CA THR A 85 -10.28 -20.37 -6.73
C THR A 85 -9.48 -19.08 -6.96
N TYR A 86 -9.38 -18.60 -8.21
CA TYR A 86 -8.78 -17.29 -8.54
C TYR A 86 -9.72 -16.09 -8.30
N GLY A 87 -10.83 -16.31 -7.60
CA GLY A 87 -11.88 -15.30 -7.42
C GLY A 87 -12.59 -14.96 -8.74
N THR A 88 -13.12 -13.74 -8.83
CA THR A 88 -13.79 -13.26 -10.05
C THR A 88 -12.89 -12.40 -10.94
N SER A 89 -11.66 -12.11 -10.48
CA SER A 89 -10.64 -11.38 -11.25
C SER A 89 -9.27 -11.45 -10.54
N LEU A 90 -8.18 -11.45 -11.32
CA LEU A 90 -6.80 -11.48 -10.83
C LEU A 90 -6.30 -10.13 -10.27
N PHE A 91 -7.05 -9.05 -10.48
CA PHE A 91 -6.68 -7.70 -10.06
C PHE A 91 -7.63 -7.14 -9.00
N GLY A 92 -8.54 -7.95 -8.47
CA GLY A 92 -9.49 -7.62 -7.41
C GLY A 92 -10.86 -8.22 -7.69
N SER A 93 -11.50 -8.83 -6.68
CA SER A 93 -12.82 -9.43 -6.90
C SER A 93 -13.88 -8.36 -7.19
N THR A 94 -14.98 -8.78 -7.81
CA THR A 94 -16.15 -7.94 -8.08
C THR A 94 -16.71 -7.35 -6.79
N ARG A 95 -16.70 -8.14 -5.70
CA ARG A 95 -17.13 -7.72 -4.37
C ARG A 95 -16.21 -6.63 -3.82
N LEU A 96 -14.89 -6.82 -3.88
CA LEU A 96 -13.93 -5.84 -3.41
C LEU A 96 -13.94 -4.56 -4.24
N PHE A 97 -14.07 -4.65 -5.56
CA PHE A 97 -14.23 -3.46 -6.39
C PHE A 97 -15.50 -2.69 -6.08
N ALA A 98 -16.64 -3.36 -5.88
CA ALA A 98 -17.86 -2.68 -5.48
C ALA A 98 -17.68 -1.94 -4.12
N ALA A 99 -17.04 -2.61 -3.15
CA ALA A 99 -16.74 -2.03 -1.84
C ALA A 99 -15.80 -0.81 -1.94
N LEU A 100 -14.71 -0.92 -2.71
CA LEU A 100 -13.76 0.17 -2.94
C LEU A 100 -14.37 1.33 -3.72
N CYS A 101 -15.18 1.06 -4.75
CA CYS A 101 -15.92 2.09 -5.46
C CYS A 101 -16.88 2.82 -4.51
N SER A 102 -17.64 2.11 -3.68
CA SER A 102 -18.50 2.75 -2.67
C SER A 102 -17.68 3.62 -1.70
N HIS A 103 -16.48 3.17 -1.33
CA HIS A 103 -15.58 3.87 -0.44
C HIS A 103 -15.01 5.16 -1.06
N TYR A 104 -14.40 5.07 -2.24
CA TYR A 104 -13.79 6.20 -2.93
C TYR A 104 -14.80 7.20 -3.50
N ASN A 105 -16.06 6.79 -3.69
CA ASN A 105 -17.16 7.69 -4.05
C ASN A 105 -17.87 8.31 -2.82
N SER A 106 -17.37 8.07 -1.62
CA SER A 106 -17.93 8.67 -0.40
C SER A 106 -17.57 10.15 -0.26
N ALA A 107 -18.28 10.85 0.63
CA ALA A 107 -18.02 12.26 0.93
C ALA A 107 -16.61 12.55 1.48
N ALA A 108 -15.91 11.54 2.00
CA ALA A 108 -14.54 11.71 2.50
C ALA A 108 -13.51 11.92 1.37
N PHE A 109 -13.78 11.40 0.18
CA PHE A 109 -12.92 11.54 -1.01
C PHE A 109 -13.53 12.47 -2.04
N ALA A 110 -14.86 12.56 -2.08
CA ALA A 110 -15.64 13.49 -2.92
C ALA A 110 -15.06 13.62 -4.35
N PRO A 111 -14.96 12.50 -5.09
CA PRO A 111 -14.27 12.51 -6.38
C PRO A 111 -15.00 13.39 -7.39
N VAL A 112 -14.26 14.12 -8.24
CA VAL A 112 -14.84 14.96 -9.31
C VAL A 112 -15.66 14.12 -10.29
N SER A 113 -15.15 12.93 -10.63
CA SER A 113 -15.85 11.93 -11.44
C SER A 113 -15.90 10.61 -10.67
N PRO A 114 -17.02 9.87 -10.69
CA PRO A 114 -17.13 8.62 -9.95
C PRO A 114 -16.00 7.62 -10.29
N VAL A 115 -15.43 7.01 -9.25
CA VAL A 115 -14.48 5.90 -9.38
C VAL A 115 -15.25 4.64 -9.77
N LEU A 116 -14.86 4.03 -10.89
CA LEU A 116 -15.45 2.82 -11.45
C LEU A 116 -14.51 1.62 -11.24
N PRO A 117 -15.02 0.37 -11.28
CA PRO A 117 -14.17 -0.82 -11.17
C PRO A 117 -13.03 -0.87 -12.19
N SER A 118 -13.25 -0.35 -13.40
CA SER A 118 -12.23 -0.27 -14.46
C SER A 118 -11.05 0.66 -14.11
N HIS A 119 -11.19 1.53 -13.11
CA HIS A 119 -10.13 2.44 -12.66
C HIS A 119 -9.22 1.82 -11.59
N LEU A 120 -9.53 0.60 -11.12
CA LEU A 120 -8.93 -0.02 -9.94
C LEU A 120 -8.03 -1.20 -10.29
N ILE A 121 -6.92 -1.30 -9.55
CA ILE A 121 -6.11 -2.51 -9.41
C ILE A 121 -5.91 -2.73 -7.91
N THR A 122 -5.99 -3.96 -7.43
CA THR A 122 -5.69 -4.31 -6.03
C THR A 122 -4.44 -5.16 -5.95
N GLY A 123 -3.78 -5.10 -4.79
CA GLY A 123 -2.63 -5.95 -4.49
C GLY A 123 -2.23 -5.95 -3.02
N PRO A 124 -1.13 -6.61 -2.64
CA PRO A 124 -0.79 -6.91 -1.25
C PRO A 124 -0.30 -5.71 -0.40
N GLY A 125 -1.00 -4.58 -0.45
CA GLY A 125 -0.66 -3.32 0.22
C GLY A 125 0.03 -2.32 -0.70
N CYS A 126 0.29 -1.10 -0.19
CA CYS A 126 0.88 -0.02 -0.99
C CYS A 126 2.29 -0.36 -1.50
N GLY A 127 3.17 -0.95 -0.68
CA GLY A 127 4.57 -1.19 -1.09
C GLY A 127 4.67 -2.05 -2.35
N SER A 128 3.92 -3.16 -2.42
CA SER A 128 3.89 -4.00 -3.62
C SER A 128 3.19 -3.35 -4.81
N LEU A 129 2.20 -2.48 -4.58
CA LEU A 129 1.58 -1.72 -5.65
C LEU A 129 2.51 -0.62 -6.19
N LEU A 130 3.28 0.04 -5.33
CA LEU A 130 4.31 1.01 -5.74
C LEU A 130 5.41 0.31 -6.53
N ASP A 131 5.90 -0.84 -6.07
CA ASP A 131 6.82 -1.70 -6.83
C ASP A 131 6.28 -2.01 -8.24
N GLN A 132 5.02 -2.44 -8.32
CA GLN A 132 4.39 -2.77 -9.60
C GLN A 132 4.17 -1.53 -10.48
N VAL A 133 3.74 -0.40 -9.91
CA VAL A 133 3.52 0.85 -10.63
C VAL A 133 4.83 1.36 -11.23
N PHE A 134 5.89 1.43 -10.44
CA PHE A 134 7.18 1.94 -10.89
C PHE A 134 7.92 0.98 -11.81
N LEU A 135 7.64 -0.32 -11.74
CA LEU A 135 8.06 -1.28 -12.77
C LEU A 135 7.51 -0.92 -14.17
N HIS A 136 6.36 -0.25 -14.25
CA HIS A 136 5.71 0.12 -15.53
C HIS A 136 5.83 1.61 -15.89
N LEU A 137 6.00 2.49 -14.90
CA LEU A 137 6.15 3.94 -15.13
C LEU A 137 7.60 4.37 -15.42
N ALA A 138 8.59 3.58 -15.00
CA ALA A 138 9.99 3.96 -15.04
C ALA A 138 10.86 2.87 -15.68
N GLY A 139 11.94 3.30 -16.33
CA GLY A 139 12.99 2.43 -16.85
C GLY A 139 14.01 2.02 -15.79
N ASP A 140 14.85 1.05 -16.14
CA ASP A 140 15.98 0.61 -15.32
C ASP A 140 16.97 1.77 -15.09
N GLY A 141 17.18 2.14 -13.82
CA GLY A 141 18.07 3.24 -13.44
C GLY A 141 17.43 4.64 -13.45
N ASP A 142 16.15 4.77 -13.80
CA ASP A 142 15.41 6.03 -13.70
C ASP A 142 15.24 6.48 -12.24
N ALA A 143 14.81 7.74 -12.07
CA ALA A 143 14.58 8.35 -10.77
C ALA A 143 13.13 8.81 -10.57
N VAL A 144 12.74 8.90 -9.30
CA VAL A 144 11.48 9.48 -8.84
C VAL A 144 11.79 10.54 -7.80
N LEU A 145 11.27 11.75 -7.98
CA LEU A 145 11.39 12.82 -6.97
C LEU A 145 10.34 12.59 -5.88
N CYS A 146 10.77 12.47 -4.62
CA CYS A 146 9.88 12.25 -3.50
C CYS A 146 9.96 13.41 -2.51
N ALA A 147 8.81 13.95 -2.10
CA ALA A 147 8.75 15.01 -1.09
C ALA A 147 9.29 14.47 0.24
N ALA A 148 10.43 15.00 0.68
CA ALA A 148 11.20 14.49 1.82
C ALA A 148 11.13 15.45 3.02
N PRO A 149 11.17 14.96 4.26
CA PRO A 149 11.39 13.56 4.66
C PRO A 149 10.22 12.65 4.28
N TYR A 150 10.48 11.39 3.95
CA TYR A 150 9.45 10.47 3.47
C TYR A 150 9.51 9.10 4.15
N TYR A 151 8.49 8.28 3.90
CA TYR A 151 8.46 6.89 4.33
C TYR A 151 9.65 6.09 3.75
N ASN A 152 10.54 5.66 4.63
CA ASN A 152 11.78 4.96 4.30
C ASN A 152 11.61 3.67 3.47
N GLY A 153 10.41 3.08 3.45
CA GLY A 153 10.15 1.93 2.58
C GLY A 153 10.10 2.27 1.10
N PHE A 154 9.84 3.53 0.72
CA PHE A 154 9.84 3.93 -0.70
C PHE A 154 11.17 3.64 -1.40
N ASP A 155 12.30 3.71 -0.69
CA ASP A 155 13.59 3.31 -1.25
C ASP A 155 13.57 1.86 -1.74
N ALA A 156 13.08 0.94 -0.92
CA ALA A 156 13.01 -0.48 -1.25
C ALA A 156 11.89 -0.78 -2.25
N ASP A 157 10.70 -0.19 -2.03
CA ASP A 157 9.52 -0.39 -2.86
C ASP A 157 9.79 -0.02 -4.33
N LEU A 158 10.60 1.01 -4.59
CA LEU A 158 10.97 1.43 -5.96
C LEU A 158 12.24 0.74 -6.47
N ASN A 159 13.23 0.44 -5.60
CA ASN A 159 14.53 -0.05 -6.04
C ASN A 159 14.58 -1.56 -6.26
N THR A 160 14.00 -2.38 -5.37
CA THR A 160 14.33 -3.82 -5.28
C THR A 160 14.08 -4.59 -6.57
N ARG A 161 13.03 -4.27 -7.33
CA ARG A 161 12.76 -4.93 -8.62
C ARG A 161 12.90 -4.01 -9.83
N ALA A 162 12.39 -2.79 -9.74
CA ALA A 162 12.40 -1.84 -10.85
C ALA A 162 13.73 -1.08 -11.00
N ASN A 163 14.62 -1.18 -10.00
CA ASN A 163 15.91 -0.46 -9.96
C ASN A 163 15.74 1.06 -10.15
N VAL A 164 14.65 1.61 -9.61
CA VAL A 164 14.34 3.03 -9.65
C VAL A 164 14.90 3.70 -8.40
N THR A 165 15.51 4.86 -8.56
CA THR A 165 16.09 5.64 -7.46
C THR A 165 15.06 6.60 -6.88
N CYS A 166 14.74 6.46 -5.60
CA CYS A 166 13.92 7.44 -4.87
C CYS A 166 14.80 8.63 -4.44
N VAL A 167 14.52 9.82 -4.95
CA VAL A 167 15.34 11.03 -4.71
C VAL A 167 14.63 11.94 -3.72
N PRO A 168 15.21 12.19 -2.54
CA PRO A 168 14.61 13.10 -1.56
C PRO A 168 14.66 14.55 -2.04
N VAL A 169 13.52 15.22 -1.96
CA VAL A 169 13.38 16.65 -2.25
C VAL A 169 12.79 17.37 -1.04
N PHE A 170 13.59 18.26 -0.45
CA PHE A 170 13.17 19.03 0.72
C PHE A 170 12.56 20.37 0.31
N SER A 171 11.49 20.75 1.00
CA SER A 171 10.77 21.99 0.77
C SER A 171 10.63 22.73 2.09
N PRO A 172 11.73 23.28 2.65
CA PRO A 172 11.70 23.83 4.00
C PRO A 172 10.70 24.98 4.14
N SER A 173 10.04 25.05 5.29
CA SER A 173 9.12 26.14 5.62
C SER A 173 9.85 27.48 5.65
N THR A 174 9.13 28.58 5.45
CA THR A 174 9.72 29.93 5.41
C THR A 174 10.42 30.34 6.71
N ASP A 175 9.92 29.85 7.84
CA ASP A 175 10.48 30.08 9.17
C ASP A 175 11.61 29.09 9.54
N GLY A 176 11.93 28.14 8.65
CA GLY A 176 12.96 27.14 8.85
C GLY A 176 12.66 26.08 9.91
N THR A 177 11.42 26.00 10.40
CA THR A 177 11.04 25.09 11.50
C THR A 177 10.70 23.68 11.03
N SER A 178 10.40 23.50 9.74
CA SER A 178 10.05 22.21 9.12
C SER A 178 10.85 21.97 7.85
N ALA A 179 11.20 20.71 7.61
CA ALA A 179 11.84 20.27 6.36
C ALA A 179 10.87 20.23 5.16
N VAL A 180 9.56 20.26 5.42
CA VAL A 180 8.48 20.29 4.42
C VAL A 180 7.49 21.39 4.74
N ASP A 181 7.11 22.12 3.69
CA ASP A 181 5.98 23.02 3.62
C ASP A 181 4.82 22.31 2.91
N PHE A 182 3.60 22.54 3.38
CA PHE A 182 2.39 21.88 2.91
C PHE A 182 1.46 22.84 2.17
N SER A 183 1.89 24.09 1.96
CA SER A 183 1.04 25.15 1.41
C SER A 183 1.49 25.71 0.06
N GLY A 184 0.57 25.75 -0.90
CA GLY A 184 0.76 26.37 -2.21
C GLY A 184 2.07 26.01 -2.91
N GLU A 185 2.63 26.99 -3.65
CA GLU A 185 3.89 26.84 -4.38
C GLU A 185 5.10 26.59 -3.47
N THR A 186 5.00 26.88 -2.17
CA THR A 186 6.12 26.67 -1.25
C THR A 186 6.39 25.20 -0.97
N ALA A 187 5.38 24.34 -1.13
CA ALA A 187 5.51 22.89 -1.09
C ALA A 187 6.39 22.33 -2.24
N LEU A 188 6.59 23.09 -3.32
CA LEU A 188 7.45 22.70 -4.44
C LEU A 188 8.90 23.18 -4.32
N ARG A 189 9.27 23.86 -3.24
CA ARG A 189 10.66 24.29 -3.04
C ARG A 189 11.60 23.09 -3.20
N GLY A 190 12.68 23.28 -3.96
CA GLY A 190 13.68 22.24 -4.22
C GLY A 190 13.38 21.33 -5.42
N PHE A 191 12.13 21.20 -5.88
CA PHE A 191 11.77 20.26 -6.95
C PHE A 191 12.42 20.60 -8.30
N GLU A 192 12.40 21.88 -8.71
CA GLU A 192 13.05 22.30 -9.95
C GLU A 192 14.58 22.07 -9.90
N ALA A 193 15.21 22.37 -8.76
CA ALA A 193 16.65 22.16 -8.57
C ALA A 193 17.02 20.67 -8.53
N ALA A 194 16.19 19.83 -7.90
CA ALA A 194 16.39 18.39 -7.88
C ALA A 194 16.28 17.78 -9.28
N LEU A 195 15.28 18.20 -10.06
CA LEU A 195 15.12 17.76 -11.45
C LEU A 195 16.32 18.17 -12.32
N GLN A 196 16.78 19.42 -12.20
CA GLN A 196 18.00 19.89 -12.89
C GLN A 196 19.23 19.07 -12.47
N GLY A 197 19.34 18.72 -11.19
CA GLY A 197 20.41 17.87 -10.67
C GLY A 197 20.40 16.45 -11.25
N LEU A 198 19.21 15.89 -11.52
CA LEU A 198 19.07 14.61 -12.23
C LEU A 198 19.50 14.71 -13.69
N HIS A 199 19.06 15.76 -14.39
CA HIS A 199 19.48 16.01 -15.78
C HIS A 199 21.00 16.17 -15.90
N ALA A 200 21.64 16.86 -14.96
CA ALA A 200 23.09 17.01 -14.92
C ALA A 200 23.85 15.68 -14.68
N LYS A 201 23.17 14.68 -14.10
CA LYS A 201 23.70 13.32 -13.91
C LYS A 201 23.29 12.35 -15.04
N HIS A 202 22.65 12.85 -16.09
CA HIS A 202 22.08 12.05 -17.18
C HIS A 202 21.07 10.98 -16.69
N MET A 203 20.32 11.30 -15.64
CA MET A 203 19.24 10.45 -15.13
C MET A 203 17.89 10.98 -15.58
N THR A 204 17.02 10.08 -16.04
CA THR A 204 15.62 10.40 -16.38
C THR A 204 14.78 10.41 -15.11
N CYS A 205 13.92 11.41 -14.97
CA CYS A 205 12.90 11.43 -13.94
C CYS A 205 11.58 10.93 -14.53
N ALA A 206 10.96 9.92 -13.92
CA ALA A 206 9.69 9.36 -14.38
C ALA A 206 8.46 9.96 -13.68
N ALA A 207 8.61 10.33 -12.40
CA ALA A 207 7.49 10.77 -11.59
C ALA A 207 7.88 11.64 -10.39
N VAL A 208 6.86 12.27 -9.82
CA VAL A 208 6.84 12.78 -8.45
C VAL A 208 6.00 11.85 -7.58
N LEU A 209 6.52 11.49 -6.39
CA LEU A 209 5.83 10.69 -5.38
C LEU A 209 5.54 11.53 -4.13
N LEU A 210 4.27 11.63 -3.76
CA LEU A 210 3.79 12.29 -2.55
C LEU A 210 3.14 11.27 -1.61
N CYS A 211 3.14 11.59 -0.31
CA CYS A 211 2.29 10.93 0.67
C CYS A 211 1.37 11.98 1.29
N ASN A 212 0.05 11.81 1.18
CA ASN A 212 -0.94 12.78 1.64
C ASN A 212 -2.14 12.06 2.30
N PRO A 213 -2.32 12.12 3.63
CA PRO A 213 -1.51 12.84 4.60
C PRO A 213 -0.07 12.32 4.74
N HIS A 214 0.85 13.22 5.03
CA HIS A 214 2.29 13.03 4.94
C HIS A 214 2.89 12.19 6.07
N ASN A 215 3.75 11.25 5.71
CA ASN A 215 4.58 10.46 6.63
C ASN A 215 6.06 10.82 6.38
N PRO A 216 6.78 11.36 7.39
CA PRO A 216 6.52 11.26 8.83
C PRO A 216 5.91 12.48 9.53
N SER A 217 5.53 13.54 8.81
CA SER A 217 5.12 14.81 9.44
C SER A 217 3.71 14.84 10.05
N GLY A 218 2.80 13.98 9.60
CA GLY A 218 1.42 13.91 10.10
C GLY A 218 0.57 15.12 9.69
N ARG A 219 0.81 15.65 8.48
CA ARG A 219 0.18 16.87 7.94
C ARG A 219 -0.40 16.60 6.56
N CYS A 220 -1.47 17.30 6.20
CA CYS A 220 -2.06 17.24 4.87
C CYS A 220 -1.51 18.38 4.00
N TYR A 221 -1.32 18.10 2.70
CA TYR A 221 -1.10 19.16 1.71
C TYR A 221 -2.39 19.94 1.50
N ASP A 222 -2.26 21.25 1.33
CA ASP A 222 -3.37 22.08 0.93
C ASP A 222 -3.68 21.92 -0.56
N ARG A 223 -4.87 22.40 -0.94
CA ARG A 223 -5.32 22.30 -2.33
C ARG A 223 -4.37 22.98 -3.29
N GLU A 224 -3.88 24.16 -2.95
CA GLU A 224 -2.98 24.92 -3.80
C GLU A 224 -1.62 24.23 -3.99
N ALA A 225 -1.12 23.52 -2.97
CA ALA A 225 0.08 22.69 -3.05
C ALA A 225 -0.15 21.51 -3.99
N MET A 226 -1.27 20.80 -3.85
CA MET A 226 -1.62 19.72 -4.76
C MET A 226 -1.72 20.22 -6.22
N LEU A 227 -2.37 21.38 -6.44
CA LEU A 227 -2.43 22.00 -7.76
C LEU A 227 -1.04 22.43 -8.28
N ALA A 228 -0.16 22.91 -7.40
CA ALA A 228 1.21 23.26 -7.75
C ALA A 228 1.97 22.02 -8.25
N TYR A 229 1.90 20.89 -7.53
CA TYR A 229 2.47 19.63 -8.00
C TYR A 229 1.89 19.19 -9.34
N GLY A 230 0.58 19.34 -9.56
CA GLY A 230 -0.06 19.09 -10.85
C GLY A 230 0.55 19.93 -11.99
N ARG A 231 0.69 21.25 -11.78
CA ARG A 231 1.36 22.15 -12.74
C ARG A 231 2.81 21.73 -13.02
N PHE A 232 3.54 21.34 -11.97
CA PHE A 232 4.93 20.93 -12.09
C PHE A 232 5.09 19.65 -12.92
N VAL A 233 4.30 18.61 -12.64
CA VAL A 233 4.40 17.35 -13.41
C VAL A 233 3.93 17.51 -14.85
N GLU A 234 2.95 18.39 -15.11
CA GLU A 234 2.54 18.71 -16.48
C GLU A 234 3.67 19.42 -17.25
N LYS A 235 4.27 20.45 -16.64
CA LYS A 235 5.37 21.22 -17.24
C LYS A 235 6.54 20.33 -17.67
N HIS A 236 6.84 19.31 -16.89
CA HIS A 236 8.03 18.47 -17.05
C HIS A 236 7.75 17.07 -17.62
N ASP A 237 6.52 16.82 -18.10
CA ASP A 237 6.09 15.54 -18.66
C ASP A 237 6.30 14.34 -17.69
N LEU A 238 5.95 14.52 -16.42
CA LEU A 238 6.09 13.52 -15.37
C LEU A 238 4.74 12.91 -14.96
N HIS A 239 4.78 11.78 -14.27
CA HIS A 239 3.64 11.27 -13.52
C HIS A 239 3.59 11.88 -12.10
N LEU A 240 2.40 11.91 -11.50
CA LEU A 240 2.17 12.22 -10.09
C LEU A 240 1.55 11.00 -9.42
N VAL A 241 2.29 10.37 -8.51
CA VAL A 241 1.79 9.28 -7.67
C VAL A 241 1.54 9.82 -6.26
N VAL A 242 0.33 9.66 -5.75
CA VAL A 242 -0.08 10.14 -4.42
C VAL A 242 -0.44 8.94 -3.54
N ASP A 243 0.34 8.70 -2.50
CA ASP A 243 0.03 7.73 -1.45
C ASP A 243 -0.93 8.34 -0.43
N GLU A 244 -2.20 7.92 -0.50
CA GLU A 244 -3.30 8.35 0.36
C GLU A 244 -3.66 7.29 1.42
N ILE A 245 -2.67 6.54 1.90
CA ILE A 245 -2.88 5.49 2.90
C ILE A 245 -3.39 5.99 4.27
N TYR A 246 -3.23 7.29 4.59
CA TYR A 246 -3.66 7.90 5.85
C TYR A 246 -4.91 8.80 5.72
N ALA A 247 -5.65 8.72 4.60
CA ALA A 247 -6.76 9.60 4.26
C ALA A 247 -7.81 9.76 5.39
N LEU A 248 -8.13 8.67 6.09
CA LEU A 248 -9.11 8.65 7.17
C LEU A 248 -8.49 8.71 8.56
N SER A 249 -7.17 8.72 8.67
CA SER A 249 -6.43 8.91 9.93
C SER A 249 -6.24 10.39 10.27
N THR A 250 -7.19 11.26 9.91
CA THR A 250 -7.23 12.68 10.27
C THR A 250 -8.01 12.89 11.55
N TYR A 251 -7.58 13.84 12.39
CA TYR A 251 -8.22 14.08 13.67
C TYR A 251 -8.18 15.57 14.03
N LYS A 252 -9.27 16.03 14.67
CA LYS A 252 -9.36 17.41 15.12
C LYS A 252 -8.37 17.68 16.23
N CYS A 253 -7.62 18.77 16.11
CA CYS A 253 -6.64 19.15 17.09
C CYS A 253 -6.76 20.64 17.46
N SER A 254 -7.23 20.92 18.68
CA SER A 254 -7.24 22.28 19.23
C SER A 254 -5.82 22.67 19.69
N THR A 255 -4.85 22.69 18.79
CA THR A 255 -3.53 23.22 19.13
C THR A 255 -3.39 24.64 18.60
N ALA A 256 -2.59 25.44 19.31
CA ALA A 256 -2.33 26.85 18.98
C ALA A 256 -1.52 27.08 17.69
N PHE A 257 -1.27 26.04 16.89
CA PHE A 257 -0.28 26.02 15.82
C PHE A 257 -0.85 26.15 14.38
N GLY A 258 -2.08 26.66 14.25
CA GLY A 258 -2.70 27.00 12.97
C GLY A 258 -4.01 26.25 12.69
N PRO A 259 -4.72 26.60 11.61
CA PRO A 259 -5.98 25.95 11.24
C PRO A 259 -5.75 24.47 10.91
N ASP A 260 -6.74 23.63 11.27
CA ASP A 260 -6.79 22.22 10.87
C ASP A 260 -6.90 22.15 9.34
N GLN A 261 -5.75 22.00 8.67
CA GLN A 261 -5.72 21.73 7.24
C GLN A 261 -6.26 20.33 7.02
N GLY A 262 -7.49 20.24 6.54
CA GLY A 262 -8.17 18.98 6.27
C GLY A 262 -7.49 18.20 5.14
N PHE A 263 -7.71 16.89 5.12
CA PHE A 263 -7.32 16.04 4.00
C PHE A 263 -8.16 16.38 2.77
N ILE A 264 -7.49 16.46 1.62
CA ILE A 264 -8.08 16.60 0.29
C ILE A 264 -7.49 15.48 -0.55
N SER A 265 -8.34 14.58 -1.04
CA SER A 265 -7.92 13.54 -1.98
C SER A 265 -7.58 14.16 -3.34
N ALA A 266 -6.59 13.61 -4.03
CA ALA A 266 -6.33 13.84 -5.44
C ALA A 266 -7.55 13.53 -6.33
N LEU A 267 -8.48 12.70 -5.87
CA LEU A 267 -9.77 12.48 -6.55
C LEU A 267 -10.68 13.71 -6.54
N ASN A 268 -10.56 14.59 -5.54
CA ASN A 268 -11.39 15.80 -5.36
C ASN A 268 -10.92 16.99 -6.22
N ILE A 269 -9.89 16.81 -7.03
CA ILE A 269 -9.27 17.88 -7.83
C ILE A 269 -9.62 17.68 -9.30
N ASP A 270 -10.15 18.73 -9.94
CA ASP A 270 -10.32 18.75 -11.40
C ASP A 270 -8.99 19.18 -12.02
N TRP A 271 -8.06 18.23 -12.13
CA TRP A 271 -6.66 18.46 -12.50
C TRP A 271 -6.49 19.28 -13.78
N LEU A 272 -7.33 19.01 -14.79
CA LEU A 272 -7.27 19.72 -16.06
C LEU A 272 -7.73 21.17 -15.91
N LYS A 273 -8.86 21.38 -15.24
CA LYS A 273 -9.44 22.73 -15.09
C LYS A 273 -8.65 23.61 -14.13
N GLU A 274 -8.09 23.02 -13.07
CA GLU A 274 -7.57 23.76 -11.92
C GLU A 274 -6.05 23.83 -11.89
N ALA A 275 -5.36 22.83 -12.42
CA ALA A 275 -3.91 22.80 -12.53
C ALA A 275 -3.42 22.83 -13.99
N GLY A 276 -4.30 22.75 -14.99
CA GLY A 276 -3.90 22.57 -16.39
C GLY A 276 -3.21 21.22 -16.63
N CYS A 277 -3.30 20.28 -15.68
CA CYS A 277 -2.59 19.01 -15.71
C CYS A 277 -3.48 17.93 -16.34
N HIS A 278 -2.93 17.17 -17.30
CA HIS A 278 -3.67 16.07 -17.89
C HIS A 278 -3.93 14.99 -16.80
N PRO A 279 -5.20 14.65 -16.49
CA PRO A 279 -5.52 13.79 -15.34
C PRO A 279 -4.99 12.36 -15.49
N GLY A 280 -4.64 11.93 -16.71
CA GLY A 280 -3.93 10.66 -16.96
C GLY A 280 -2.51 10.57 -16.39
N ARG A 281 -1.96 11.66 -15.84
CA ARG A 281 -0.68 11.68 -15.10
C ARG A 281 -0.83 11.34 -13.63
N VAL A 282 -2.05 11.40 -13.09
CA VAL A 282 -2.30 11.32 -11.64
C VAL A 282 -2.77 9.93 -11.26
N HIS A 283 -2.07 9.33 -10.30
CA HIS A 283 -2.31 7.98 -9.82
C HIS A 283 -2.32 7.97 -8.29
N ILE A 284 -3.25 7.25 -7.70
CA ILE A 284 -3.40 7.20 -6.24
C ILE A 284 -3.16 5.78 -5.76
N VAL A 285 -2.37 5.63 -4.70
CA VAL A 285 -2.24 4.34 -4.00
C VAL A 285 -2.78 4.49 -2.58
N SER A 286 -3.46 3.47 -2.08
CA SER A 286 -3.93 3.41 -0.70
C SER A 286 -4.03 1.97 -0.21
N SER A 287 -4.26 1.76 1.08
CA SER A 287 -4.31 0.44 1.68
C SER A 287 -5.10 0.39 2.97
N SER A 288 -5.69 -0.78 3.21
CA SER A 288 -6.29 -1.21 4.48
C SER A 288 -5.34 -1.11 5.70
N SER A 289 -4.03 -0.96 5.47
CA SER A 289 -3.01 -1.09 6.51
C SER A 289 -3.07 -0.06 7.64
N LYS A 290 -3.53 1.17 7.37
CA LYS A 290 -3.36 2.29 8.32
C LYS A 290 -4.69 2.79 8.84
N ASP A 291 -5.54 3.29 7.96
CA ASP A 291 -6.86 3.81 8.32
C ASP A 291 -7.77 2.78 9.00
N TRP A 292 -7.58 1.50 8.67
CA TRP A 292 -8.34 0.39 9.24
C TRP A 292 -7.53 -0.50 10.20
N GLY A 293 -6.27 -0.17 10.47
CA GLY A 293 -5.43 -0.90 11.43
C GLY A 293 -5.20 -2.38 11.09
N ILE A 294 -5.36 -2.78 9.83
CA ILE A 294 -5.43 -4.19 9.43
C ILE A 294 -4.26 -4.57 8.51
N ASN A 295 -3.07 -4.02 8.81
CA ASN A 295 -1.83 -4.33 8.10
C ASN A 295 -1.38 -5.79 8.19
N GLY A 296 -2.11 -6.73 8.79
CA GLY A 296 -1.86 -8.16 8.56
C GLY A 296 -2.48 -8.68 7.26
N PHE A 297 -3.54 -8.01 6.75
CA PHE A 297 -4.41 -8.57 5.71
C PHE A 297 -3.90 -8.36 4.28
N ARG A 298 -2.99 -7.41 4.07
CA ARG A 298 -2.38 -7.18 2.75
C ARG A 298 -3.41 -6.88 1.67
N VAL A 299 -4.21 -5.84 1.89
CA VAL A 299 -5.11 -5.30 0.87
C VAL A 299 -4.75 -3.85 0.57
N GLY A 300 -4.38 -3.57 -0.67
CA GLY A 300 -4.10 -2.25 -1.22
C GLY A 300 -4.83 -2.04 -2.54
N SER A 301 -4.92 -0.78 -2.96
CA SER A 301 -5.59 -0.34 -4.18
C SER A 301 -4.78 0.75 -4.87
N LEU A 302 -4.63 0.60 -6.19
CA LEU A 302 -4.26 1.65 -7.12
C LEU A 302 -5.54 2.18 -7.77
N ILE A 303 -5.64 3.51 -7.87
CA ILE A 303 -6.70 4.21 -8.57
C ILE A 303 -6.06 5.06 -9.68
N SER A 304 -6.44 4.79 -10.93
CA SER A 304 -5.99 5.54 -12.11
C SER A 304 -7.17 5.72 -13.06
N GLN A 305 -7.87 6.85 -12.98
CA GLN A 305 -9.14 7.05 -13.71
C GLN A 305 -8.95 7.35 -15.20
N HIS A 306 -7.80 7.92 -15.58
CA HIS A 306 -7.61 8.51 -16.91
C HIS A 306 -6.37 7.95 -17.65
N ASN A 307 -5.82 6.81 -17.20
CA ASN A 307 -4.68 6.18 -17.85
C ASN A 307 -4.93 4.67 -18.10
N PRO A 308 -5.70 4.33 -19.16
CA PRO A 308 -6.01 2.94 -19.49
C PRO A 308 -4.77 2.14 -19.91
N THR A 309 -3.73 2.79 -20.40
CA THR A 309 -2.47 2.14 -20.78
C THR A 309 -1.73 1.61 -19.54
N LEU A 310 -1.59 2.44 -18.50
CA LEU A 310 -1.03 2.01 -17.22
C LEU A 310 -1.85 0.87 -16.62
N LEU A 311 -3.18 0.98 -16.60
CA LEU A 311 -4.04 -0.08 -16.08
C LEU A 311 -3.85 -1.41 -16.80
N LYS A 312 -3.72 -1.42 -18.14
CA LYS A 312 -3.41 -2.63 -18.91
C LYS A 312 -2.05 -3.22 -18.54
N ALA A 313 -1.03 -2.39 -18.36
CA ALA A 313 0.30 -2.83 -17.94
C ALA A 313 0.25 -3.48 -16.54
N MET A 314 -0.46 -2.85 -15.60
CA MET A 314 -0.72 -3.40 -14.27
C MET A 314 -1.45 -4.76 -14.34
N MET A 315 -2.53 -4.86 -15.13
CA MET A 315 -3.28 -6.11 -15.31
C MET A 315 -2.41 -7.25 -15.86
N SER A 316 -1.47 -6.96 -16.76
CA SER A 316 -0.58 -7.97 -17.36
C SER A 316 0.33 -8.67 -16.35
N THR A 317 0.58 -8.03 -15.19
CA THR A 317 1.46 -8.52 -14.13
C THR A 317 0.73 -8.85 -12.83
N ALA A 318 -0.58 -8.54 -12.73
CA ALA A 318 -1.38 -8.62 -11.51
C ALA A 318 -1.42 -10.01 -10.85
N LYS A 319 -1.23 -11.09 -11.62
CA LYS A 319 -1.18 -12.47 -11.07
C LYS A 319 -0.15 -12.63 -9.95
N LEU A 320 0.96 -11.88 -10.00
CA LEU A 320 2.01 -11.93 -8.97
C LEU A 320 1.70 -11.08 -7.73
N TYR A 321 0.63 -10.28 -7.79
CA TYR A 321 0.26 -9.27 -6.81
C TYR A 321 -1.19 -9.47 -6.33
N MET A 322 -1.70 -10.71 -6.30
CA MET A 322 -3.07 -10.95 -5.90
C MET A 322 -3.29 -10.74 -4.39
N VAL A 323 -4.46 -10.21 -4.04
CA VAL A 323 -4.99 -10.22 -2.67
C VAL A 323 -5.59 -11.59 -2.38
N SER A 324 -5.40 -12.12 -1.18
CA SER A 324 -6.01 -13.40 -0.81
C SER A 324 -7.53 -13.26 -0.62
N SER A 325 -8.29 -14.27 -1.05
CA SER A 325 -9.76 -14.22 -1.00
C SER A 325 -10.35 -14.01 0.41
N PRO A 326 -9.78 -14.57 1.51
CA PRO A 326 -10.26 -14.25 2.84
C PRO A 326 -10.04 -12.78 3.24
N SER A 327 -8.90 -12.19 2.91
CA SER A 327 -8.63 -10.78 3.17
C SER A 327 -9.55 -9.87 2.35
N ASP A 328 -9.77 -10.21 1.08
CA ASP A 328 -10.76 -9.57 0.22
C ASP A 328 -12.16 -9.61 0.86
N ALA A 329 -12.61 -10.79 1.29
CA ALA A 329 -13.93 -10.98 1.88
C ALA A 329 -14.14 -10.14 3.15
N LEU A 330 -13.20 -10.22 4.09
CA LEU A 330 -13.27 -9.50 5.36
C LEU A 330 -13.21 -7.98 5.16
N PHE A 331 -12.33 -7.50 4.27
CA PHE A 331 -12.21 -6.07 4.03
C PHE A 331 -13.43 -5.53 3.27
N SER A 332 -13.95 -6.28 2.30
CA SER A 332 -15.19 -5.93 1.61
C SER A 332 -16.37 -5.85 2.57
N ALA A 333 -16.50 -6.81 3.49
CA ALA A 333 -17.54 -6.81 4.53
C ALA A 333 -17.43 -5.56 5.41
N LEU A 334 -16.22 -5.21 5.85
CA LEU A 334 -16.00 -4.01 6.66
C LEU A 334 -16.42 -2.73 5.92
N LEU A 335 -15.98 -2.54 4.67
CA LEU A 335 -16.25 -1.33 3.90
C LEU A 335 -17.73 -1.14 3.56
N THR A 336 -18.47 -2.24 3.41
CA THR A 336 -19.88 -2.22 2.97
C THR A 336 -20.86 -2.32 4.14
N HIS A 337 -20.36 -2.50 5.36
CA HIS A 337 -21.22 -2.65 6.53
C HIS A 337 -22.04 -1.37 6.78
N PRO A 338 -23.37 -1.46 6.90
CA PRO A 338 -24.28 -0.30 6.90
C PRO A 338 -24.04 0.69 8.06
N THR A 339 -23.74 0.19 9.25
CA THR A 339 -23.64 0.97 10.49
C THR A 339 -22.20 1.00 11.03
N PHE A 340 -21.56 -0.17 11.10
CA PHE A 340 -20.19 -0.35 11.61
C PHE A 340 -19.17 0.56 10.92
N TYR A 341 -19.11 0.62 9.59
CA TYR A 341 -18.06 1.36 8.88
C TYR A 341 -18.00 2.84 9.28
N GLY A 342 -19.14 3.53 9.27
CA GLY A 342 -19.20 4.94 9.65
C GLY A 342 -18.89 5.18 11.13
N ALA A 343 -19.38 4.31 12.03
CA ALA A 343 -19.08 4.39 13.45
C ALA A 343 -17.59 4.12 13.75
N PHE A 344 -17.01 3.15 13.06
CA PHE A 344 -15.60 2.78 13.13
C PHE A 344 -14.71 3.97 12.78
N ILE A 345 -14.91 4.61 11.62
CA ILE A 345 -14.08 5.75 11.19
C ILE A 345 -14.16 6.90 12.20
N ARG A 346 -15.37 7.32 12.60
CA ARG A 346 -15.53 8.42 13.58
C ARG A 346 -14.87 8.12 14.91
N THR A 347 -15.01 6.88 15.40
CA THR A 347 -14.43 6.45 16.67
C THR A 347 -12.91 6.38 16.58
N ASN A 348 -12.37 5.84 15.49
CA ASN A 348 -10.94 5.78 15.24
C ASN A 348 -10.31 7.18 15.21
N GLN A 349 -10.91 8.13 14.48
CA GLN A 349 -10.46 9.53 14.44
C GLN A 349 -10.49 10.21 15.81
N ALA A 350 -11.56 9.97 16.59
CA ALA A 350 -11.68 10.52 17.94
C ALA A 350 -10.63 9.93 18.90
N ARG A 351 -10.35 8.62 18.80
CA ARG A 351 -9.30 7.93 19.57
C ARG A 351 -7.90 8.40 19.15
N LEU A 352 -7.64 8.57 17.86
CA LEU A 352 -6.37 9.14 17.36
C LEU A 352 -6.14 10.55 17.91
N GLY A 353 -7.15 11.42 17.89
CA GLY A 353 -7.05 12.75 18.47
C GLY A 353 -6.79 12.73 19.99
N ALA A 354 -7.39 11.79 20.72
CA ALA A 354 -7.12 11.61 22.15
C ALA A 354 -5.70 11.10 22.41
N ALA A 355 -5.22 10.14 21.62
CA ALA A 355 -3.86 9.61 21.73
C ALA A 355 -2.80 10.65 21.36
N TYR A 356 -3.04 11.47 20.33
CA TYR A 356 -2.19 12.60 19.98
C TYR A 356 -2.11 13.64 21.11
N ARG A 357 -3.24 13.97 21.75
CA ARG A 357 -3.25 14.85 22.93
C ARG A 357 -2.44 14.27 24.09
N LEU A 358 -2.54 12.97 24.34
CA LEU A 358 -1.78 12.31 25.41
C LEU A 358 -0.27 12.42 25.18
N VAL A 359 0.22 12.05 23.99
CA VAL A 359 1.66 12.11 23.69
C VAL A 359 2.19 13.54 23.68
N THR A 360 1.41 14.50 23.19
CA THR A 360 1.83 15.91 23.17
C THR A 360 1.81 16.57 24.55
N GLN A 361 0.90 16.18 25.45
CA GLN A 361 0.96 16.60 26.85
C GLN A 361 2.22 16.07 27.55
N TRP A 362 2.62 14.83 27.26
CA TRP A 362 3.88 14.28 27.76
C TRP A 362 5.10 15.06 27.22
N LEU A 363 5.13 15.34 25.91
CA LEU A 363 6.19 16.14 25.29
C LEU A 363 6.27 17.54 25.90
N GLN A 364 5.14 18.21 26.07
CA GLN A 364 5.04 19.55 26.67
C GLN A 364 5.49 19.55 28.14
N HIS A 365 5.07 18.55 28.93
CA HIS A 365 5.49 18.41 30.32
C HIS A 365 7.01 18.35 30.46
N HIS A 366 7.66 17.60 29.57
CA HIS A 366 9.12 17.46 29.54
C HIS A 366 9.83 18.60 28.78
N GLY A 367 9.10 19.59 28.25
CA GLY A 367 9.67 20.66 27.44
C GLY A 367 10.42 20.14 26.20
N ILE A 368 9.90 19.08 25.57
CA ILE A 368 10.42 18.50 24.33
C ILE A 368 9.68 19.14 23.16
N ASN A 369 10.42 19.76 22.25
CA ASN A 369 9.83 20.34 21.03
C ASN A 369 9.35 19.23 20.11
N TYR A 370 8.30 19.50 19.33
CA TYR A 370 7.77 18.56 18.35
C TYR A 370 7.10 19.29 17.19
N SER A 371 7.04 18.63 16.04
CA SER A 371 6.30 19.13 14.88
C SER A 371 4.80 18.82 15.05
N PRO A 372 3.92 19.84 15.04
CA PRO A 372 2.48 19.61 15.17
C PRO A 372 1.92 18.76 14.04
N ALA A 373 1.06 17.81 14.37
CA ALA A 373 0.36 16.92 13.44
C ALA A 373 -1.16 16.95 13.66
N ASN A 374 -1.91 16.69 12.59
CA ASN A 374 -3.36 16.52 12.59
C ASN A 374 -3.83 15.29 11.79
N ALA A 375 -2.88 14.46 11.36
CA ALA A 375 -3.12 13.24 10.62
C ALA A 375 -2.09 12.16 10.95
N GLY A 376 -2.38 10.93 10.53
CA GLY A 376 -1.49 9.78 10.70
C GLY A 376 -1.45 9.25 12.13
N HIS A 377 -0.41 8.47 12.44
CA HIS A 377 -0.29 7.69 13.69
C HIS A 377 0.88 8.14 14.56
N PHE A 378 1.51 9.25 14.19
CA PHE A 378 2.84 9.60 14.68
C PHE A 378 3.03 11.10 14.83
N VAL A 379 4.02 11.46 15.65
CA VAL A 379 4.51 12.83 15.85
C VAL A 379 6.04 12.83 15.78
N LEU A 380 6.63 13.88 15.20
CA LEU A 380 8.08 14.08 15.19
C LEU A 380 8.49 14.89 16.43
N ALA A 381 9.30 14.28 17.31
CA ALA A 381 9.83 14.90 18.51
C ALA A 381 11.33 15.22 18.34
N ASP A 382 11.76 16.37 18.88
CA ASP A 382 13.15 16.80 18.91
C ASP A 382 13.83 16.27 20.18
N LEU A 383 14.59 15.18 20.01
CA LEU A 383 15.36 14.54 21.07
C LEU A 383 16.87 14.84 20.99
N GLU A 384 17.28 15.84 20.19
CA GLU A 384 18.69 16.18 19.95
C GLU A 384 19.47 16.36 21.26
N ARG A 385 18.86 17.03 22.26
CA ARG A 385 19.50 17.31 23.56
C ARG A 385 19.81 16.05 24.39
N PHE A 386 19.17 14.92 24.08
CA PHE A 386 19.38 13.66 24.78
C PHE A 386 20.39 12.76 24.06
N MET A 387 20.85 13.14 22.87
CA MET A 387 21.85 12.37 22.13
C MET A 387 23.18 12.33 22.88
N PRO A 388 23.76 11.14 23.12
CA PRO A 388 25.05 11.02 23.75
C PRO A 388 26.13 11.68 22.89
N ARG A 389 27.01 12.47 23.52
CA ARG A 389 28.19 13.05 22.87
C ARG A 389 29.46 12.22 23.07
N LEU A 390 29.43 11.32 24.06
CA LEU A 390 30.52 10.44 24.44
C LEU A 390 29.98 9.03 24.66
N LEU A 391 30.75 8.02 24.25
CA LEU A 391 30.50 6.62 24.57
C LEU A 391 31.85 5.95 24.87
N ASN A 392 31.99 5.35 26.06
CA ASN A 392 33.23 4.73 26.54
C ASN A 392 34.47 5.65 26.40
N GLY A 393 34.32 6.94 26.71
CA GLY A 393 35.39 7.94 26.60
C GLY A 393 35.67 8.45 25.18
N ARG A 394 35.04 7.87 24.13
CA ARG A 394 35.17 8.32 22.74
C ARG A 394 34.11 9.36 22.39
N LYS A 395 34.52 10.45 21.73
CA LYS A 395 33.60 11.45 21.15
C LYS A 395 32.83 10.85 19.97
N LEU A 396 31.52 11.05 19.97
CA LEU A 396 30.61 10.60 18.91
C LEU A 396 30.39 11.73 17.90
N THR A 397 30.23 11.35 16.63
CA THR A 397 29.59 12.21 15.62
C THR A 397 28.09 12.38 15.94
N PRO A 398 27.42 13.41 15.41
CA PRO A 398 25.97 13.55 15.60
C PRO A 398 25.15 12.32 15.17
N GLN A 399 25.51 11.68 14.05
CA GLN A 399 24.85 10.45 13.56
C GLN A 399 25.04 9.27 14.53
N GLU A 400 26.26 9.10 15.05
CA GLU A 400 26.54 8.08 16.07
C GLU A 400 25.78 8.38 17.37
N GLY A 401 25.62 9.65 17.74
CA GLY A 401 24.81 10.08 18.88
C GLY A 401 23.33 9.71 18.71
N GLU A 402 22.76 9.95 17.53
CA GLU A 402 21.38 9.55 17.22
C GLU A 402 21.20 8.02 17.30
N THR A 403 22.15 7.28 16.71
CA THR A 403 22.16 5.81 16.75
C THR A 403 22.31 5.28 18.18
N ALA A 404 23.16 5.91 19.01
CA ALA A 404 23.34 5.54 20.40
C ALA A 404 22.10 5.83 21.26
N LEU A 405 21.38 6.92 20.98
CA LEU A 405 20.11 7.20 21.64
C LEU A 405 19.03 6.18 21.28
N TRP A 406 18.95 5.81 20.00
CA TRP A 406 18.05 4.75 19.53
C TRP A 406 18.34 3.41 20.21
N ALA A 407 19.61 3.00 20.25
CA ALA A 407 20.03 1.78 20.94
C ALA A 407 19.67 1.80 22.43
N ARG A 408 19.91 2.94 23.11
CA ARG A 408 19.53 3.11 24.52
C ARG A 408 18.03 2.96 24.75
N ALA A 409 17.19 3.53 23.87
CA ALA A 409 15.74 3.35 23.97
C ALA A 409 15.36 1.86 23.91
N LEU A 410 15.97 1.11 22.97
CA LEU A 410 15.77 -0.34 22.85
C LEU A 410 16.25 -1.12 24.08
N ASP A 411 17.38 -0.73 24.70
CA ASP A 411 17.87 -1.32 25.95
C ASP A 411 16.86 -1.12 27.09
N HIS A 412 16.16 0.02 27.08
CA HIS A 412 15.03 0.31 27.97
C HIS A 412 13.70 -0.27 27.47
N ARG A 413 13.73 -1.18 26.49
CA ARG A 413 12.58 -1.96 26.02
C ARG A 413 11.47 -1.09 25.42
N VAL A 414 11.86 -0.01 24.74
CA VAL A 414 10.96 0.83 23.93
C VAL A 414 11.62 1.15 22.60
N CYS A 415 10.89 0.93 21.50
CA CYS A 415 11.36 1.29 20.17
C CYS A 415 10.80 2.66 19.77
N VAL A 416 11.66 3.52 19.27
CA VAL A 416 11.35 4.78 18.57
C VAL A 416 12.13 4.78 17.26
N THR A 417 11.73 5.58 16.26
CA THR A 417 12.46 5.59 14.99
C THR A 417 13.17 6.91 14.76
N PRO A 418 14.50 6.91 14.52
CA PRO A 418 15.24 8.12 14.19
C PRO A 418 14.71 8.79 12.91
N GLY A 419 14.78 10.12 12.87
CA GLY A 419 14.40 10.94 11.74
C GLY A 419 15.25 10.65 10.51
N SER A 420 16.54 10.34 10.69
CA SER A 420 17.44 9.99 9.57
C SER A 420 16.96 8.78 8.77
N ASN A 421 16.23 7.83 9.39
CA ASN A 421 15.62 6.73 8.65
C ASN A 421 14.60 7.23 7.61
N TYR A 422 13.94 8.37 7.85
CA TYR A 422 12.99 9.01 6.93
C TYR A 422 13.65 10.07 6.04
N HIS A 423 14.98 10.04 5.91
CA HIS A 423 15.77 11.09 5.24
C HIS A 423 15.59 12.48 5.86
N HIS A 424 15.22 12.58 7.14
CA HIS A 424 15.08 13.88 7.79
C HIS A 424 16.43 14.62 7.81
N PRO A 425 16.50 15.89 7.36
CA PRO A 425 17.79 16.58 7.19
C PRO A 425 18.41 17.01 8.52
N ARG A 426 17.58 17.12 9.58
CA ARG A 426 18.02 17.41 10.95
C ARG A 426 18.10 16.12 11.77
N LEU A 427 19.28 15.84 12.31
CA LEU A 427 19.52 14.76 13.27
C LEU A 427 18.95 15.09 14.65
N GLY A 428 18.62 14.07 15.42
CA GLY A 428 17.99 14.18 16.73
C GLY A 428 16.46 14.28 16.68
N MET A 429 15.87 14.37 15.49
CA MET A 429 14.42 14.19 15.33
C MET A 429 14.08 12.71 15.45
N PHE A 430 12.99 12.36 16.13
CA PHE A 430 12.51 10.99 16.28
C PHE A 430 11.00 10.93 16.02
N ARG A 431 10.57 9.95 15.25
CA ARG A 431 9.15 9.66 15.04
C ARG A 431 8.65 8.78 16.18
N LEU A 432 7.60 9.22 16.86
CA LEU A 432 6.89 8.49 17.91
C LEU A 432 5.50 8.11 17.41
N THR A 433 5.20 6.82 17.33
CA THR A 433 3.86 6.30 17.09
C THR A 433 3.04 6.35 18.38
N PHE A 434 1.84 6.95 18.32
CA PHE A 434 0.98 7.14 19.48
C PHE A 434 -0.31 6.30 19.45
N SER A 435 -0.59 5.59 18.35
CA SER A 435 -1.82 4.82 18.14
C SER A 435 -1.78 3.43 18.79
N LEU A 436 -1.42 3.38 20.08
CA LEU A 436 -1.40 2.17 20.90
C LEU A 436 -2.51 2.19 21.96
N PRO A 437 -2.95 1.02 22.48
CA PRO A 437 -3.81 0.96 23.64
C PRO A 437 -3.18 1.68 24.84
N ALA A 438 -4.00 2.34 25.67
CA ALA A 438 -3.51 3.21 26.74
C ALA A 438 -2.47 2.57 27.68
N PRO A 439 -2.61 1.31 28.15
CA PRO A 439 -1.58 0.68 28.98
C PRO A 439 -0.22 0.54 28.28
N ALA A 440 -0.20 0.22 26.98
CA ALA A 440 1.02 0.13 26.21
C ALA A 440 1.63 1.51 25.95
N MET A 441 0.80 2.50 25.65
CA MET A 441 1.25 3.88 25.44
C MET A 441 1.90 4.45 26.70
N LEU A 442 1.25 4.33 27.86
CA LEU A 442 1.78 4.83 29.13
C LEU A 442 3.05 4.12 29.55
N GLU A 443 3.12 2.79 29.38
CA GLU A 443 4.34 2.03 29.64
C GLU A 443 5.47 2.50 28.71
N GLY A 444 5.19 2.66 27.41
CA GLY A 444 6.16 3.15 26.43
C GLY A 444 6.74 4.52 26.78
N LEU A 445 5.88 5.47 27.16
CA LEU A 445 6.32 6.79 27.62
C LEU A 445 7.16 6.71 28.90
N SER A 446 6.76 5.89 29.87
CA SER A 446 7.55 5.68 31.10
C SER A 446 8.92 5.04 30.82
N ARG A 447 9.00 4.11 29.86
CA ARG A 447 10.28 3.52 29.41
C ARG A 447 11.16 4.57 28.74
N LEU A 448 10.55 5.42 27.92
CA LEU A 448 11.25 6.48 27.22
C LEU A 448 11.77 7.53 28.20
N GLU A 449 11.04 7.87 29.27
CA GLU A 449 11.54 8.72 30.35
C GLU A 449 12.83 8.16 30.96
N ARG A 450 12.85 6.86 31.28
CA ARG A 450 14.05 6.19 31.79
C ARG A 450 15.21 6.25 30.80
N ALA A 451 14.94 6.01 29.52
CA ALA A 451 15.96 6.08 28.47
C ALA A 451 16.53 7.50 28.28
N LEU A 452 15.71 8.52 28.48
CA LEU A 452 16.09 9.93 28.35
C LEU A 452 16.64 10.55 29.66
N GLY A 453 16.56 9.82 30.79
CA GLY A 453 16.95 10.33 32.10
C GLY A 453 16.00 11.41 32.65
N LEU A 454 14.71 11.33 32.30
CA LEU A 454 13.67 12.26 32.72
C LEU A 454 13.01 11.80 34.02
N SER A 455 12.45 12.76 34.77
CA SER A 455 11.59 12.45 35.92
C SER A 455 10.28 11.80 35.47
N PRO A 456 9.65 10.94 36.29
CA PRO A 456 8.36 10.33 35.93
C PRO A 456 7.27 11.39 35.71
N TRP A 457 6.52 11.26 34.61
CA TRP A 457 5.29 12.04 34.39
C TRP A 457 4.08 11.36 35.05
N ALA A 458 3.24 12.15 35.72
CA ALA A 458 1.93 11.70 36.18
C ALA A 458 0.90 11.95 35.06
N PRO A 459 0.41 10.91 34.37
CA PRO A 459 -0.56 11.10 33.29
C PRO A 459 -1.88 11.65 33.85
N PRO A 460 -2.64 12.43 33.06
CA PRO A 460 -3.96 12.86 33.47
C PRO A 460 -4.86 11.65 33.72
N SER A 461 -5.88 11.83 34.56
CA SER A 461 -6.90 10.80 34.77
C SER A 461 -7.48 10.36 33.41
N PRO A 462 -7.65 9.05 33.17
CA PRO A 462 -8.20 8.57 31.91
C PRO A 462 -9.56 9.21 31.66
N SER A 463 -9.76 9.81 30.49
CA SER A 463 -11.10 10.16 30.04
C SER A 463 -11.93 8.88 29.86
N ALA A 464 -13.25 8.99 29.96
CA ALA A 464 -14.14 7.88 29.62
C ALA A 464 -13.77 7.27 28.25
N PRO A 465 -13.76 5.94 28.10
CA PRO A 465 -13.44 5.30 26.82
C PRO A 465 -14.37 5.80 25.73
N ILE A 466 -13.81 6.22 24.59
CA ILE A 466 -14.60 6.61 23.42
C ILE A 466 -15.14 5.33 22.78
N SER A 467 -16.44 5.08 22.92
CA SER A 467 -17.12 3.88 22.40
C SER A 467 -17.60 4.08 20.95
N LEU A 468 -17.76 2.97 20.22
CA LEU A 468 -18.43 2.93 18.92
C LEU A 468 -19.88 3.44 18.98
N GLY A 469 -20.53 3.29 20.14
CA GLY A 469 -21.95 3.62 20.31
C GLY A 469 -22.89 2.69 19.54
N LEU A 470 -22.49 1.44 19.31
CA LEU A 470 -23.29 0.42 18.62
C LEU A 470 -23.69 -0.71 19.58
N THR A 471 -24.88 -1.26 19.36
CA THR A 471 -25.38 -2.49 19.99
C THR A 471 -24.88 -3.74 19.25
N ALA A 472 -24.93 -4.92 19.90
CA ALA A 472 -24.61 -6.19 19.25
C ALA A 472 -25.49 -6.43 18.00
N ALA A 473 -26.79 -6.11 18.09
CA ALA A 473 -27.71 -6.24 16.95
C ALA A 473 -27.35 -5.34 15.76
N GLU A 474 -26.77 -4.17 16.01
CA GLU A 474 -26.28 -3.28 14.93
C GLU A 474 -24.97 -3.74 14.31
N ILE A 475 -24.15 -4.50 15.05
CA ILE A 475 -22.92 -5.15 14.55
C ILE A 475 -23.28 -6.42 13.77
N ASP A 476 -24.28 -7.15 14.21
CA ASP A 476 -24.79 -8.37 13.57
C ASP A 476 -25.78 -8.07 12.44
N ALA A 477 -25.99 -6.78 12.12
CA ALA A 477 -26.85 -6.36 11.03
C ALA A 477 -26.37 -7.01 9.72
N PRO A 478 -27.30 -7.47 8.86
CA PRO A 478 -26.91 -8.10 7.61
C PRO A 478 -26.02 -7.15 6.82
N LEU A 479 -24.89 -7.67 6.34
CA LEU A 479 -24.04 -6.95 5.40
C LEU A 479 -24.92 -6.45 4.27
N ARG A 480 -24.72 -5.21 3.84
CA ARG A 480 -25.27 -4.81 2.55
C ARG A 480 -24.64 -5.78 1.56
N GLU A 481 -25.47 -6.59 0.91
CA GLU A 481 -25.10 -7.04 -0.41
C GLU A 481 -24.80 -5.73 -1.14
N ALA A 482 -23.51 -5.43 -1.34
CA ALA A 482 -23.12 -4.34 -2.19
C ALA A 482 -23.92 -4.59 -3.44
N ALA A 483 -24.92 -3.73 -3.72
CA ALA A 483 -25.90 -4.01 -4.74
C ALA A 483 -25.08 -4.39 -5.96
N LEU A 484 -25.08 -5.68 -6.28
CA LEU A 484 -24.67 -6.17 -7.57
C LEU A 484 -25.81 -5.63 -8.41
N ALA A 485 -25.74 -4.34 -8.75
CA ALA A 485 -26.53 -3.81 -9.82
C ALA A 485 -26.29 -4.83 -10.94
N PRO A 486 -27.36 -5.49 -11.46
CA PRO A 486 -27.18 -6.35 -12.61
C PRO A 486 -26.39 -5.51 -13.60
N PRO A 487 -25.24 -6.00 -14.12
CA PRO A 487 -24.26 -5.17 -14.77
C PRO A 487 -24.98 -4.26 -15.75
N GLY A 488 -25.18 -3.00 -15.39
CA GLY A 488 -25.74 -2.01 -16.29
C GLY A 488 -24.61 -1.81 -17.26
N LYS A 489 -24.61 -2.62 -18.33
CA LYS A 489 -23.45 -2.94 -19.18
C LYS A 489 -22.16 -2.49 -18.50
N ILE A 490 -21.59 -3.33 -17.64
CA ILE A 490 -20.14 -3.22 -17.42
C ILE A 490 -19.62 -3.26 -18.86
N GLU A 491 -19.17 -2.12 -19.37
CA GLU A 491 -18.26 -2.11 -20.49
C GLU A 491 -17.03 -2.80 -19.93
N HIS A 492 -17.11 -4.14 -19.90
CA HIS A 492 -15.95 -4.96 -20.00
C HIS A 492 -15.21 -4.30 -21.14
N PHE A 493 -13.94 -3.95 -20.88
CA PHE A 493 -13.03 -3.72 -21.97
C PHE A 493 -13.20 -4.94 -22.88
N GLN A 494 -14.01 -4.78 -23.93
CA GLN A 494 -14.13 -5.72 -25.01
C GLN A 494 -12.93 -5.31 -25.85
N PRO A 495 -11.77 -5.98 -25.72
CA PRO A 495 -10.85 -5.90 -26.83
C PRO A 495 -11.70 -6.25 -28.06
N GLU A 496 -11.59 -5.47 -29.13
CA GLU A 496 -12.11 -5.89 -30.43
C GLU A 496 -11.86 -7.40 -30.57
N PRO A 497 -12.83 -8.20 -31.05
CA PRO A 497 -12.67 -9.64 -31.15
C PRO A 497 -11.46 -9.96 -32.03
N MET A 498 -10.29 -10.03 -31.40
CA MET A 498 -9.10 -10.56 -32.00
C MET A 498 -9.32 -12.05 -31.95
N SER A 499 -9.63 -12.60 -33.12
CA SER A 499 -9.42 -14.02 -33.42
C SER A 499 -8.20 -14.51 -32.65
N VAL A 500 -8.34 -15.62 -31.92
CA VAL A 500 -7.25 -16.28 -31.18
C VAL A 500 -6.01 -16.47 -32.07
N SER A 501 -6.18 -16.52 -33.40
CA SER A 501 -5.08 -16.53 -34.35
C SER A 501 -4.19 -15.28 -34.30
N LYS A 502 -4.69 -14.07 -34.02
CA LYS A 502 -3.91 -12.81 -34.00
C LYS A 502 -3.13 -12.58 -32.70
N ALA A 503 -3.44 -13.32 -31.63
CA ALA A 503 -2.82 -13.18 -30.32
C ALA A 503 -1.59 -14.09 -30.11
N LEU A 504 -1.31 -14.98 -31.06
CA LEU A 504 -0.23 -15.96 -31.00
C LEU A 504 0.99 -15.46 -31.78
N SER A 505 2.19 -15.69 -31.23
CA SER A 505 3.43 -15.47 -31.97
C SER A 505 3.46 -16.37 -33.22
N PRO A 506 4.23 -16.02 -34.27
CA PRO A 506 4.29 -16.80 -35.51
C PRO A 506 4.58 -18.30 -35.28
N GLY A 507 5.39 -18.61 -34.27
CA GLY A 507 5.69 -20.00 -33.87
C GLY A 507 4.50 -20.73 -33.23
N ALA A 508 3.66 -20.03 -32.47
CA ALA A 508 2.46 -20.62 -31.87
C ALA A 508 1.31 -20.74 -32.90
N GLN A 509 1.24 -19.86 -33.89
CA GLN A 509 0.34 -20.00 -35.05
C GLN A 509 0.66 -21.26 -35.87
N ALA A 510 1.94 -21.58 -36.07
CA ALA A 510 2.35 -22.77 -36.81
C ALA A 510 1.92 -24.08 -36.10
N VAL A 511 2.01 -24.12 -34.77
CA VAL A 511 1.57 -25.27 -33.95
C VAL A 511 0.05 -25.45 -34.00
N VAL A 512 -0.71 -24.35 -33.87
CA VAL A 512 -2.18 -24.40 -33.96
C VAL A 512 -2.63 -24.78 -35.38
N THR A 513 -1.96 -24.28 -36.41
CA THR A 513 -2.27 -24.63 -37.81
C THR A 513 -1.94 -26.08 -38.13
N ALA A 514 -0.84 -26.62 -37.58
CA ALA A 514 -0.47 -28.03 -37.72
C ALA A 514 -1.44 -28.97 -36.97
N LEU A 515 -2.01 -28.53 -35.85
CA LEU A 515 -2.99 -29.31 -35.08
C LEU A 515 -4.42 -29.22 -35.63
N CYS A 516 -4.76 -28.15 -36.35
CA CYS A 516 -6.12 -27.89 -36.86
C CYS A 516 -6.27 -28.10 -38.39
N GLY A 517 -5.22 -28.52 -39.09
CA GLY A 517 -5.14 -28.62 -40.56
C GLY A 517 -5.94 -29.78 -41.18
N GLY A 518 -7.23 -29.91 -40.86
CA GLY A 518 -8.05 -30.99 -41.41
C GLY A 518 -9.56 -30.85 -41.21
N MET A 519 -10.18 -29.69 -41.49
CA MET A 519 -11.62 -29.62 -41.78
C MET A 519 -11.95 -28.50 -42.79
N PRO A 520 -12.97 -28.66 -43.66
CA PRO A 520 -13.23 -27.74 -44.78
C PRO A 520 -13.97 -26.47 -44.36
N HIS A 521 -13.74 -25.39 -45.11
CA HIS A 521 -14.40 -24.09 -45.03
C HIS A 521 -15.93 -24.16 -44.87
N LEU A 522 -16.45 -23.47 -43.86
CA LEU A 522 -17.85 -23.00 -43.79
C LEU A 522 -17.82 -21.48 -43.77
N SER A 523 -18.20 -20.86 -44.89
CA SER A 523 -18.43 -19.43 -44.99
C SER A 523 -19.73 -19.07 -44.27
N LEU A 524 -19.67 -18.13 -43.32
CA LEU A 524 -20.86 -17.45 -42.81
C LEU A 524 -21.00 -16.13 -43.59
N GLN A 525 -22.06 -16.01 -44.39
CA GLN A 525 -22.53 -14.75 -44.93
C GLN A 525 -23.31 -14.01 -43.83
N ASP A 526 -23.06 -12.71 -43.73
CA ASP A 526 -23.82 -11.79 -42.88
C ASP A 526 -25.30 -11.76 -43.33
N SER A 527 -26.21 -11.93 -42.39
CA SER A 527 -27.63 -11.58 -42.55
C SER A 527 -28.06 -10.72 -41.37
N ASP A 528 -28.41 -9.47 -41.69
CA ASP A 528 -29.15 -8.55 -40.83
C ASP A 528 -30.53 -9.15 -40.53
N GLU A 529 -30.88 -9.33 -39.24
CA GLU A 529 -32.25 -9.67 -38.85
C GLU A 529 -32.78 -8.76 -37.73
N THR A 530 -34.00 -8.29 -38.00
CA THR A 530 -34.93 -7.55 -37.13
C THR A 530 -35.68 -8.53 -36.20
N PRO A 531 -36.30 -8.07 -35.10
CA PRO A 531 -36.74 -8.98 -34.04
C PRO A 531 -38.07 -9.69 -34.35
N GLU A 532 -38.06 -11.03 -34.38
CA GLU A 532 -39.25 -11.89 -34.48
C GLU A 532 -39.70 -12.52 -33.14
N THR A 533 -40.93 -13.06 -33.12
CA THR A 533 -41.80 -13.28 -31.94
C THR A 533 -41.73 -14.69 -31.32
N PRO A 534 -42.29 -14.92 -30.10
CA PRO A 534 -42.02 -16.08 -29.23
C PRO A 534 -42.43 -17.48 -29.73
N LYS A 535 -42.98 -17.64 -30.94
CA LYS A 535 -43.41 -18.95 -31.47
C LYS A 535 -42.33 -19.70 -32.26
N GLN A 536 -41.23 -19.06 -32.66
CA GLN A 536 -40.13 -19.71 -33.41
C GLN A 536 -39.04 -20.34 -32.50
N GLN A 537 -38.96 -19.98 -31.22
CA GLN A 537 -37.92 -20.48 -30.30
C GLN A 537 -38.02 -21.98 -29.96
N LYS A 538 -39.16 -22.65 -30.22
CA LYS A 538 -39.35 -24.07 -29.87
C LYS A 538 -38.85 -25.06 -30.94
N GLN A 539 -38.55 -24.63 -32.16
CA GLN A 539 -38.02 -25.50 -33.22
C GLN A 539 -36.48 -25.48 -33.36
N GLN A 540 -35.80 -24.56 -32.68
CA GLN A 540 -34.32 -24.44 -32.71
C GLN A 540 -33.60 -25.16 -31.57
N GLN A 541 -34.30 -25.72 -30.58
CA GLN A 541 -33.68 -26.36 -29.40
C GLN A 541 -33.23 -27.83 -29.63
N GLN A 542 -33.73 -28.50 -30.66
CA GLN A 542 -33.38 -29.90 -30.96
C GLN A 542 -31.96 -30.04 -31.57
N PRO A 543 -31.54 -29.22 -32.56
CA PRO A 543 -30.20 -29.31 -33.15
C PRO A 543 -29.07 -28.90 -32.19
N GLU A 544 -29.38 -28.07 -31.19
CA GLU A 544 -28.40 -27.56 -30.22
C GLU A 544 -28.05 -28.59 -29.14
N LYS A 545 -29.02 -29.47 -28.80
CA LYS A 545 -28.82 -30.59 -27.89
C LYS A 545 -27.94 -31.68 -28.52
N ASP A 546 -28.21 -32.03 -29.78
CA ASP A 546 -27.43 -33.03 -30.52
C ASP A 546 -25.97 -32.57 -30.70
N ARG A 547 -25.74 -31.26 -30.91
CA ARG A 547 -24.39 -30.66 -30.95
C ARG A 547 -23.65 -30.72 -29.60
N ARG A 548 -24.36 -30.51 -28.48
CA ARG A 548 -23.76 -30.61 -27.13
C ARG A 548 -23.36 -32.04 -26.79
N ASP A 549 -24.19 -33.00 -27.15
CA ASP A 549 -23.94 -34.42 -26.87
C ASP A 549 -22.75 -34.94 -27.71
N GLU A 550 -22.59 -34.47 -28.95
CA GLU A 550 -21.44 -34.83 -29.82
C GLU A 550 -20.12 -34.23 -29.32
N VAL A 551 -20.14 -32.98 -28.82
CA VAL A 551 -18.97 -32.34 -28.19
C VAL A 551 -18.58 -33.05 -26.90
N HIS A 552 -19.56 -33.48 -26.11
CA HIS A 552 -19.30 -34.16 -24.83
C HIS A 552 -18.71 -35.56 -25.04
N ALA A 553 -19.16 -36.29 -26.07
CA ALA A 553 -18.58 -37.59 -26.45
C ALA A 553 -17.12 -37.45 -26.89
N LYS A 554 -16.81 -36.47 -27.74
CA LYS A 554 -15.44 -36.21 -28.23
C LYS A 554 -14.48 -35.75 -27.12
N LEU A 555 -14.96 -34.97 -26.14
CA LEU A 555 -14.15 -34.56 -24.99
C LEU A 555 -13.77 -35.75 -24.09
N THR A 556 -14.68 -36.72 -23.97
CA THR A 556 -14.49 -37.93 -23.16
C THR A 556 -13.44 -38.85 -23.79
N GLU A 557 -13.43 -38.94 -25.12
CA GLU A 557 -12.42 -39.68 -25.90
C GLU A 557 -11.02 -39.04 -25.78
N LEU A 558 -10.94 -37.71 -25.85
CA LEU A 558 -9.68 -36.96 -25.68
C LEU A 558 -9.06 -37.16 -24.29
N LEU A 559 -9.90 -37.15 -23.24
CA LEU A 559 -9.48 -37.39 -21.86
C LEU A 559 -9.00 -38.83 -21.62
N ALA A 560 -9.53 -39.80 -22.37
CA ALA A 560 -9.05 -41.19 -22.33
C ALA A 560 -7.66 -41.33 -22.98
N MET A 561 -7.40 -40.61 -24.08
CA MET A 561 -6.09 -40.62 -24.76
C MET A 561 -4.98 -39.95 -23.95
N MET A 562 -5.30 -38.93 -23.15
CA MET A 562 -4.32 -38.25 -22.28
C MET A 562 -3.85 -39.09 -21.08
N LYS A 563 -4.58 -40.16 -20.71
CA LYS A 563 -4.21 -41.05 -19.60
C LYS A 563 -3.17 -42.12 -19.98
N THR A 564 -2.84 -42.28 -21.27
CA THR A 564 -1.96 -43.35 -21.76
C THR A 564 -0.62 -42.87 -22.33
N ALA A 565 -0.30 -41.58 -22.29
CA ALA A 565 0.98 -41.07 -22.78
C ALA A 565 2.07 -41.14 -21.70
N PRO A 566 3.23 -41.80 -21.92
CA PRO A 566 4.33 -41.80 -20.95
C PRO A 566 4.99 -40.43 -20.86
N CYS A 567 5.22 -39.97 -19.63
CA CYS A 567 5.97 -38.75 -19.32
C CYS A 567 7.46 -38.96 -19.67
N ALA A 568 8.00 -38.18 -20.60
CA ALA A 568 9.44 -38.05 -20.81
C ALA A 568 9.88 -36.70 -20.23
N CYS A 569 10.94 -36.76 -19.40
CA CYS A 569 11.56 -35.66 -18.66
C CYS A 569 11.95 -34.44 -19.51
#